data_AF-A0A2A2G8J0-F1
#
_entry.id   AF-A0A2A2G8J0-F1
#
_cell.length_a   1.000
_cell.length_b   1.000
_cell.length_c   1.000
_cell.angle_alpha   90.00
_cell.angle_beta   90.00
_cell.angle_gamma   90.00
#
_symmetry.space_group_name_H-M   'P 1'
#
loop_
_entity.id
_entity.type
_entity.pdbx_description
1 polymer ?
#
loop_
_entity_poly.entity_id
_entity_poly.type
_entity_poly.pdbx_seq_one_letter_code
_entity_poly.pdbx_strand_id
1 'polypeptide(L)'
;MINMETLTATTIFWLLVLGATEGWVIGYIIGDEGITVRSNVVWGLIGAPVVGICGLYVEISGVLLFAFMGTLAILFLANVFHLHHVEDIKGDIDRGAKIVRKK
;
A
#
# COMPACT_ATOMS: atom_id res chain seq x y z
N MET A 1 14.01 20.96 -20.62
CA MET A 1 14.11 19.56 -21.09
C MET A 1 13.47 18.71 -20.01
N ILE A 2 12.30 18.12 -20.27
CA ILE A 2 11.70 17.16 -19.33
C ILE A 2 12.53 15.89 -19.50
N ASN A 3 13.21 15.43 -18.45
CA ASN A 3 13.93 14.17 -18.51
C ASN A 3 12.89 13.05 -18.66
N MET A 4 12.96 12.32 -19.77
CA MET A 4 12.12 11.15 -19.97
C MET A 4 12.57 10.05 -19.03
N GLU A 5 11.78 9.77 -17.99
CA GLU A 5 12.02 8.63 -17.13
C GLU A 5 11.79 7.35 -17.94
N THR A 6 12.72 6.40 -17.86
CA THR A 6 12.70 5.18 -18.66
C THR A 6 12.69 3.95 -17.77
N LEU A 7 12.14 2.87 -18.30
CA LEU A 7 12.17 1.58 -17.61
C LEU A 7 13.57 0.98 -17.70
N THR A 8 14.36 1.18 -16.65
CA THR A 8 15.69 0.61 -16.51
C THR A 8 15.73 -0.36 -15.32
N ALA A 9 16.77 -1.20 -15.24
CA ALA A 9 17.00 -2.04 -14.07
C ALA A 9 17.09 -1.22 -12.76
N THR A 10 17.62 0.00 -12.84
CA THR A 10 17.70 0.91 -11.69
C THR A 10 16.30 1.39 -11.27
N THR A 11 15.45 1.75 -12.24
CA THR A 11 14.06 2.15 -11.98
C THR A 11 13.28 1.00 -11.33
N ILE A 12 13.42 -0.22 -11.86
CA ILE A 12 12.77 -1.42 -11.32
C ILE A 12 13.24 -1.69 -9.89
N PHE A 13 14.55 -1.63 -9.64
CA PHE A 13 15.11 -1.78 -8.30
C PHE A 13 14.49 -0.79 -7.31
N TRP A 14 14.42 0.50 -7.67
CA TRP A 14 13.83 1.51 -6.80
C TRP A 14 12.33 1.32 -6.58
N LEU A 15 11.57 0.89 -7.58
CA LEU A 15 10.15 0.55 -7.43
C LEU A 15 9.95 -0.62 -6.45
N LEU A 16 10.80 -1.64 -6.51
CA LEU A 16 10.75 -2.77 -5.58
C LEU A 16 11.12 -2.35 -4.15
N VAL A 17 12.18 -1.56 -4.00
CA VAL A 17 12.60 -1.03 -2.69
C VAL A 17 11.50 -0.15 -2.09
N LEU A 18 10.92 0.74 -2.89
CA LEU A 18 9.81 1.61 -2.50
C LEU A 18 8.61 0.77 -2.02
N GLY A 19 8.15 -0.17 -2.84
CA GLY A 19 7.02 -1.03 -2.51
C GLY A 19 7.25 -1.88 -1.26
N ALA A 20 8.43 -2.49 -1.11
CA ALA A 20 8.76 -3.25 0.09
C ALA A 20 8.79 -2.36 1.34
N THR A 21 9.35 -1.15 1.22
CA THR A 21 9.44 -0.19 2.33
C THR A 21 8.05 0.28 2.74
N GLU A 22 7.20 0.65 1.79
CA GLU A 22 5.81 1.04 2.07
C GLU A 22 5.02 -0.08 2.72
N GLY A 23 5.08 -1.30 2.16
CA GLY A 23 4.40 -2.44 2.74
C GLY A 23 4.87 -2.74 4.17
N TRP A 24 6.16 -2.59 4.45
CA TRP A 24 6.67 -2.74 5.82
C TRP A 24 6.17 -1.63 6.74
N VAL A 25 6.27 -0.35 6.33
CA VAL A 25 5.82 0.80 7.11
C VAL A 25 4.32 0.72 7.40
N ILE A 26 3.51 0.49 6.37
CA ILE A 26 2.05 0.41 6.50
C ILE A 26 1.65 -0.79 7.36
N GLY A 27 2.25 -1.96 7.12
CA GLY A 27 2.02 -3.13 7.96
C GLY A 27 2.36 -2.88 9.43
N TYR A 28 3.46 -2.16 9.71
CA TYR A 28 3.85 -1.79 11.07
C TYR A 28 2.87 -0.80 11.70
N ILE A 29 2.40 0.20 10.94
CA ILE A 29 1.46 1.23 11.44
C ILE A 29 0.07 0.64 11.73
N ILE A 30 -0.44 -0.20 10.84
CA ILE A 30 -1.79 -0.78 10.97
C ILE A 30 -1.82 -1.88 12.04
N GLY A 31 -0.72 -2.63 12.20
CA GLY A 31 -0.63 -3.68 13.20
C GLY A 31 -1.63 -4.81 12.95
N ASP A 32 -2.35 -5.22 14.00
CA ASP A 32 -3.25 -6.38 13.97
C ASP A 32 -4.66 -6.09 13.41
N GLU A 33 -4.97 -4.83 13.08
CA GLU A 33 -6.27 -4.44 12.52
C GLU A 33 -6.38 -4.69 11.00
N GLY A 34 -5.25 -4.88 10.32
CA GLY A 34 -5.17 -5.07 8.87
C GLY A 34 -4.61 -6.42 8.44
N ILE A 35 -4.20 -6.52 7.18
CA ILE A 35 -3.49 -7.70 6.72
C ILE A 35 -2.12 -7.79 7.40
N THR A 36 -1.56 -9.01 7.48
CA THR A 36 -0.24 -9.21 8.10
C THR A 36 0.84 -8.33 7.46
N VAL A 37 1.89 -7.98 8.22
CA VAL A 37 3.05 -7.23 7.70
C VAL A 37 3.64 -7.89 6.45
N ARG A 38 3.74 -9.23 6.45
CA ARG A 38 4.23 -9.99 5.29
C ARG A 38 3.33 -9.79 4.07
N SER A 39 2.01 -9.80 4.26
CA SER A 39 1.06 -9.54 3.18
C SER A 39 1.15 -8.10 2.68
N ASN A 40 1.30 -7.10 3.55
CA ASN A 40 1.51 -5.71 3.15
C ASN A 40 2.78 -5.56 2.30
N VAL A 41 3.90 -6.17 2.71
CA VAL A 41 5.16 -6.16 1.93
C VAL A 41 4.98 -6.80 0.55
N VAL A 42 4.28 -7.94 0.45
CA VAL A 42 3.99 -8.59 -0.83
C VAL A 42 3.14 -7.70 -1.73
N TRP A 43 2.08 -7.09 -1.19
CA TRP A 43 1.24 -6.17 -1.95
C TRP A 43 1.98 -4.91 -2.37
N GLY A 44 2.87 -4.37 -1.53
CA GLY A 44 3.72 -3.25 -1.89
C GLY A 44 4.71 -3.59 -3.00
N LEU A 45 5.38 -4.75 -2.92
CA LEU A 45 6.29 -5.27 -3.95
C LEU A 45 5.61 -5.46 -5.31
N ILE A 46 4.31 -5.73 -5.35
CA ILE A 46 3.52 -5.83 -6.59
C ILE A 46 3.02 -4.45 -7.02
N GLY A 47 2.46 -3.68 -6.08
CA GLY A 47 1.81 -2.40 -6.34
C GLY A 47 2.75 -1.36 -6.94
N ALA A 48 3.94 -1.17 -6.36
CA ALA A 48 4.85 -0.12 -6.79
C ALA A 48 5.37 -0.33 -8.21
N PRO A 49 5.86 -1.52 -8.61
CA PRO A 49 6.21 -1.79 -10.01
C PRO A 49 5.02 -1.62 -10.96
N VAL A 50 3.84 -2.12 -10.62
CA VAL A 50 2.66 -2.03 -11.49
C VAL A 50 2.28 -0.56 -11.73
N VAL A 51 2.13 0.23 -10.68
CA VAL A 51 1.76 1.64 -10.78
C VAL A 51 2.87 2.45 -11.44
N GLY A 52 4.13 2.22 -11.06
CA GLY A 52 5.28 2.91 -11.64
C GLY A 52 5.45 2.65 -13.14
N ILE A 53 5.29 1.39 -13.57
CA ILE A 53 5.33 1.04 -15.00
C ILE A 53 4.17 1.70 -15.74
N CYS A 54 2.95 1.69 -15.18
CA CYS A 54 1.83 2.44 -15.74
C CYS A 54 2.15 3.94 -15.89
N GLY A 55 2.77 4.55 -14.87
CA GLY A 55 3.21 5.95 -14.89
C GLY A 55 4.21 6.24 -16.00
N LEU A 56 5.17 5.34 -16.24
CA LEU A 56 6.11 5.44 -17.36
C LEU A 56 5.40 5.38 -18.71
N TYR A 57 4.43 4.47 -18.87
CA TYR A 57 3.67 4.31 -20.12
C TYR A 57 2.84 5.53 -20.50
N VAL A 58 2.35 6.27 -19.51
CA VAL A 58 1.57 7.51 -19.73
C VAL A 58 2.42 8.77 -19.62
N GLU A 59 3.75 8.63 -19.61
CA GLU A 59 4.73 9.71 -19.58
C GLU A 59 4.57 10.68 -18.39
N ILE A 60 4.16 10.16 -17.22
CA ILE A 60 4.13 10.94 -15.98
C ILE A 60 5.56 11.18 -15.49
N SER A 61 5.89 12.44 -15.19
CA SER A 61 7.13 12.81 -14.50
C SER A 61 7.08 12.42 -13.02
N GLY A 62 8.21 11.98 -12.45
CA GLY A 62 8.29 11.61 -11.04
C GLY A 62 7.65 10.25 -10.76
N VAL A 63 8.04 9.22 -11.52
CA VAL A 63 7.43 7.88 -11.48
C VAL A 63 7.48 7.26 -10.09
N LEU A 64 8.55 7.51 -9.32
CA LEU A 64 8.63 7.00 -7.95
C LEU A 64 7.57 7.62 -7.04
N LEU A 65 7.29 8.92 -7.17
CA LEU A 65 6.24 9.57 -6.39
C LEU A 65 4.86 9.07 -6.82
N PHE A 66 4.65 8.90 -8.12
CA PHE A 66 3.40 8.34 -8.64
C PHE A 66 3.17 6.90 -8.17
N ALA A 67 4.21 6.07 -8.25
CA ALA A 67 4.21 4.70 -7.73
C ALA A 67 3.92 4.67 -6.23
N PHE A 68 4.51 5.59 -5.46
CA PHE A 68 4.26 5.72 -4.03
C PHE A 68 2.77 5.97 -3.73
N MET A 69 2.19 6.98 -4.37
CA MET A 69 0.79 7.31 -4.15
C MET A 69 -0.17 6.17 -4.53
N GLY A 70 0.06 5.52 -5.68
CA GLY A 70 -0.79 4.42 -6.10
C GLY A 70 -0.59 3.15 -5.27
N THR A 71 0.61 2.90 -4.76
CA THR A 71 0.88 1.74 -3.88
C THR A 71 0.26 1.93 -2.52
N LEU A 72 0.30 3.14 -1.95
CA LEU A 72 -0.47 3.48 -0.76
C LEU A 72 -1.96 3.25 -0.95
N ALA A 73 -2.52 3.60 -2.11
CA ALA A 73 -3.93 3.34 -2.41
C ALA A 73 -4.24 1.82 -2.48
N ILE A 74 -3.37 1.02 -3.11
CA ILE A 74 -3.51 -0.44 -3.16
C ILE A 74 -3.45 -1.03 -1.75
N LEU A 75 -2.48 -0.64 -0.94
CA LEU A 75 -2.32 -1.11 0.44
C LEU A 75 -3.52 -0.69 1.30
N PHE A 76 -4.01 0.53 1.14
CA PHE A 76 -5.22 0.99 1.80
C PHE A 76 -6.42 0.09 1.47
N LEU A 77 -6.67 -0.16 0.18
CA LEU A 77 -7.76 -1.04 -0.25
C LEU A 77 -7.60 -2.45 0.32
N ALA A 78 -6.40 -3.03 0.25
CA ALA A 78 -6.14 -4.37 0.76
C ALA A 78 -6.45 -4.49 2.27
N ASN A 79 -6.09 -3.48 3.06
CA ASN A 79 -6.38 -3.46 4.50
C ASN A 79 -7.86 -3.18 4.80
N VAL A 80 -8.51 -2.28 4.07
CA VAL A 80 -9.95 -1.99 4.27
C VAL A 80 -10.81 -3.22 3.93
N PHE A 81 -10.54 -3.91 2.82
CA PHE A 81 -11.27 -5.12 2.46
C PHE A 81 -11.00 -6.27 3.44
N HIS A 82 -9.80 -6.36 4.00
CA HIS A 82 -9.52 -7.33 5.06
C HIS A 82 -10.35 -7.07 6.31
N LEU A 83 -10.41 -5.81 6.75
CA LEU A 83 -11.21 -5.42 7.91
C LEU A 83 -12.69 -5.77 7.72
N HIS A 84 -13.26 -5.44 6.55
CA HIS A 84 -14.66 -5.78 6.24
C HIS A 84 -14.91 -7.29 6.29
N HIS A 85 -13.98 -8.10 5.76
CA HIS A 85 -14.11 -9.55 5.82
C HIS A 85 -14.06 -10.10 7.25
N VAL A 86 -13.22 -9.52 8.10
CA VAL A 86 -13.16 -9.88 9.53
C VAL A 86 -14.45 -9.46 10.25
N GLU A 87 -15.00 -8.29 9.95
CA GLU A 87 -16.30 -7.82 10.47
C GLU A 87 -17.46 -8.73 10.04
N ASP A 88 -17.48 -9.16 8.77
CA ASP A 88 -18.51 -10.08 8.24
C ASP A 88 -18.48 -11.47 8.92
N ILE A 89 -17.28 -11.98 9.23
CA ILE A 89 -17.13 -13.31 9.87
C ILE A 89 -17.49 -13.24 11.35
N LYS A 90 -17.04 -12.20 12.07
CA LYS A 90 -17.20 -12.10 13.53
C LYS A 90 -18.52 -11.47 13.96
N GLY A 91 -19.27 -10.86 13.02
CA GLY A 91 -20.37 -9.95 13.33
C GLY A 91 -19.82 -8.64 13.91
N ASP A 92 -20.64 -7.57 13.88
CA ASP A 92 -20.29 -6.25 14.43
C ASP A 92 -20.24 -6.28 15.97
N ILE A 93 -19.24 -6.96 16.54
CA ILE A 93 -19.15 -7.21 17.98
C ILE A 93 -18.29 -6.19 18.74
N ASP A 94 -17.68 -5.22 18.07
CA ASP A 94 -16.72 -4.32 18.75
C ASP A 94 -16.76 -2.83 18.38
N ARG A 95 -17.69 -2.36 17.53
CA ARG A 95 -17.91 -0.90 17.38
C ARG A 95 -18.48 -0.24 18.64
N GLY A 96 -18.91 -1.02 19.64
CA GLY A 96 -19.42 -0.55 20.93
C GLY A 96 -18.40 -0.40 22.07
N ALA A 97 -17.18 -0.93 21.97
CA ALA A 97 -16.32 -1.09 23.16
C ALA A 97 -15.35 0.08 23.47
N LYS A 98 -15.21 1.08 22.59
CA LYS A 98 -14.27 2.22 22.82
C LYS A 98 -14.92 3.60 22.99
N ILE A 99 -16.25 3.74 22.95
CA ILE A 99 -16.91 5.05 23.12
C ILE A 99 -17.28 5.34 24.60
N VAL A 100 -17.26 4.36 25.51
CA VAL A 100 -17.59 4.60 26.93
C VAL A 100 -16.47 4.15 27.86
N ARG A 101 -15.62 5.09 28.24
CA ARG A 101 -15.22 5.36 29.65
C ARG A 101 -14.24 6.54 29.70
N LYS A 102 -14.77 7.76 29.64
CA LYS A 102 -14.25 8.84 30.50
C LYS A 102 -15.08 8.81 31.78
N LYS A 103 -14.41 8.53 32.90
CA LYS A 103 -14.91 8.89 34.23
C LYS A 103 -14.89 10.41 34.37
#